data_AF-A0AAX1T509-F1
#
_entry.id   AF-A0AAX1T509-F1
#
_cell.length_a   1.000
_cell.length_b   1.000
_cell.length_c   1.000
_cell.angle_alpha   90.00
_cell.angle_beta   90.00
_cell.angle_gamma   90.00
#
_symmetry.space_group_name_H-M   'P 1'
#
loop_
_entity.id
_entity.type
_entity.pdbx_description
1 polymer ?
#
loop_
_entity_poly.entity_id
_entity_poly.type
_entity_poly.pdbx_seq_one_letter_code
_entity_poly.pdbx_strand_id
1 'polypeptide(L)'
;MSKVSRCCLVCDYQIKTYHSPEDEYQEVTVCPKCNGAFVDMFKLGKYKQSNESVEPLLQIVQSGINAVPVVLYKGKEIKGRVRVSFDWKTNYNRRSGTYIHIEHVEDTEERINTKIIQHNHPIVEEEMELIYADGRI
;
A
#
# COMPACT_ATOMS: atom_id res chain seq x y z
N MET A 1 -0.84 44.73 5.22
CA MET A 1 -1.93 43.72 5.29
C MET A 1 -1.68 42.66 4.24
N SER A 2 -1.42 41.43 4.64
CA SER A 2 -1.30 40.29 3.71
C SER A 2 -2.65 39.59 3.58
N LYS A 3 -2.98 39.14 2.36
CA LYS A 3 -4.19 38.33 2.12
C LYS A 3 -3.79 36.86 2.16
N VAL A 4 -4.41 36.10 3.05
CA VAL A 4 -4.20 34.65 3.16
C VAL A 4 -5.47 33.95 2.71
N SER A 5 -5.36 33.10 1.69
CA SER A 5 -6.47 32.26 1.25
C SER A 5 -6.48 31.00 2.11
N ARG A 6 -7.59 30.70 2.78
CA ARG A 6 -7.70 29.57 3.71
C ARG A 6 -8.79 28.60 3.27
N CYS A 7 -8.56 27.30 3.51
CA CYS A 7 -9.48 26.21 3.22
C CYS A 7 -9.64 25.30 4.44
N CYS A 8 -10.87 24.87 4.73
CA CYS A 8 -11.16 23.91 5.78
C CYS A 8 -10.93 22.49 5.28
N LEU A 9 -10.18 21.69 6.03
CA LEU A 9 -9.96 20.27 5.71
C LEU A 9 -11.17 19.37 6.01
N VAL A 10 -12.18 19.87 6.71
CA VAL A 10 -13.37 19.09 7.12
C VAL A 10 -14.59 19.39 6.25
N CYS A 11 -14.84 20.66 5.94
CA CYS A 11 -16.07 21.09 5.26
C CYS A 11 -15.83 21.85 3.95
N ASP A 12 -14.58 21.89 3.46
CA ASP A 12 -14.16 22.54 2.22
C ASP A 12 -14.51 24.03 2.11
N TYR A 13 -14.95 24.66 3.20
CA TYR A 13 -15.19 26.09 3.24
C TYR A 13 -13.90 26.85 2.93
N GLN A 14 -13.99 27.86 2.08
CA GLN A 14 -12.86 28.70 1.70
C GLN A 14 -13.18 30.17 1.91
N ILE A 15 -12.21 30.92 2.43
CA ILE A 15 -12.30 32.38 2.53
C ILE A 15 -10.91 33.01 2.43
N LYS A 16 -10.88 34.24 1.90
CA LYS A 16 -9.70 35.11 1.99
C LYS A 16 -9.79 35.90 3.28
N THR A 17 -8.78 35.74 4.11
CA THR A 17 -8.66 36.40 5.41
C THR A 17 -7.54 37.43 5.33
N TYR A 18 -7.73 38.53 6.07
CA TYR A 18 -6.74 39.58 6.18
C TYR A 18 -5.90 39.34 7.42
N HIS A 19 -4.60 39.55 7.28
CA HIS A 19 -3.64 39.44 8.38
C HIS A 19 -2.92 40.78 8.54
N SER A 20 -2.93 41.31 9.77
CA SER A 20 -2.25 42.55 10.12
C SER A 20 -0.75 42.29 10.27
N PRO A 21 0.14 43.24 9.93
CA PRO A 21 1.58 43.08 10.14
C PRO A 21 1.96 42.83 11.61
N GLU A 22 1.09 43.21 12.54
CA GLU A 22 1.26 43.07 13.99
C GLU A 22 0.88 41.67 14.50
N ASP A 23 0.07 40.92 13.74
CA ASP A 23 -0.36 39.58 14.11
C ASP A 23 0.73 38.57 13.75
N GLU A 24 0.95 37.55 14.58
CA GLU A 24 1.81 36.43 14.20
C GLU A 24 1.11 35.58 13.12
N TYR A 25 1.84 35.16 12.09
CA TYR A 25 1.27 34.33 11.03
C TYR A 25 0.98 32.93 11.54
N GLN A 26 -0.28 32.50 11.42
CA GLN A 26 -0.71 31.13 11.72
C GLN A 26 -1.06 30.37 10.45
N GLU A 27 -0.32 29.30 10.20
CA GLU A 27 -0.51 28.37 9.06
C GLU A 27 -1.84 27.61 9.17
N VAL A 28 -2.24 27.25 10.39
CA VAL A 28 -3.49 26.55 10.71
C VAL A 28 -4.25 27.35 11.76
N THR A 29 -5.53 27.61 11.49
CA THR A 29 -6.48 28.22 12.43
C THR A 29 -7.73 27.35 12.52
N VAL A 30 -8.74 27.81 13.26
CA VAL A 30 -10.01 27.08 13.44
C VAL A 30 -11.05 27.55 12.42
N CYS A 31 -11.72 26.61 11.76
CA CYS A 31 -12.75 26.91 10.77
C CYS A 31 -13.97 27.51 11.47
N PRO A 32 -14.47 28.68 11.04
CA PRO A 32 -15.61 29.33 11.68
C PRO A 32 -16.94 28.58 11.46
N LYS A 33 -16.99 27.61 10.53
CA LYS A 33 -18.21 26.85 10.22
C LYS A 33 -18.35 25.53 10.96
N CYS A 34 -17.24 24.88 11.28
CA CYS A 34 -17.27 23.48 11.75
C CYS A 34 -16.20 23.14 12.79
N ASN A 35 -15.45 24.15 13.26
CA ASN A 35 -14.33 23.98 14.19
C ASN A 35 -13.19 23.07 13.67
N GLY A 36 -13.23 22.67 12.40
CA GLY A 36 -12.17 21.90 11.75
C GLY A 36 -10.90 22.72 11.48
N ALA A 37 -9.82 22.04 11.10
CA ALA A 37 -8.56 22.67 10.74
C ALA A 37 -8.71 23.56 9.50
N PHE A 38 -8.37 24.83 9.64
CA PHE A 38 -8.51 25.87 8.62
C PHE A 38 -7.13 26.32 8.17
N VAL A 39 -6.70 25.84 7.01
CA VAL A 39 -5.31 25.85 6.59
C VAL A 39 -5.10 26.85 5.47
N ASP A 40 -3.96 27.55 5.49
CA ASP A 40 -3.49 28.35 4.35
C ASP A 40 -3.36 27.47 3.09
N MET A 41 -3.99 27.89 1.99
CA MET A 41 -3.96 27.18 0.72
C MET A 41 -2.54 26.98 0.17
N PHE A 42 -1.59 27.88 0.46
CA PHE A 42 -0.18 27.72 0.06
C PHE A 42 0.54 26.62 0.84
N LYS A 43 0.00 26.22 2.00
CA LYS A 43 0.56 25.19 2.88
C LYS A 43 -0.26 23.89 2.85
N LEU A 44 -1.38 23.88 2.12
CA LEU A 44 -2.31 22.77 1.99
C LEU A 44 -1.62 21.44 1.64
N GLY A 45 -0.58 21.48 0.79
CA GLY A 45 0.19 20.29 0.40
C GLY A 45 0.85 19.56 1.58
N LYS A 46 1.18 20.25 2.68
CA LYS A 46 1.73 19.62 3.90
C LYS A 46 0.68 18.81 4.69
N TYR A 47 -0.60 19.19 4.56
CA TYR A 47 -1.70 18.65 5.37
C TYR A 47 -2.68 17.81 4.56
N LYS A 48 -2.61 17.89 3.23
CA LYS A 48 -3.20 16.87 2.37
C LYS A 48 -2.45 15.58 2.63
N GLN A 49 -3.01 14.73 3.49
CA GLN A 49 -2.72 13.31 3.40
C GLN A 49 -3.01 12.93 1.95
N SER A 50 -1.97 12.46 1.24
CA SER A 50 -2.18 11.79 -0.02
C SER A 50 -2.97 10.53 0.30
N ASN A 51 -4.30 10.65 0.34
CA ASN A 51 -5.20 9.53 0.12
C ASN A 51 -5.13 9.14 -1.36
N GLU A 52 -3.92 9.03 -1.93
CA GLU A 52 -3.72 8.04 -2.96
C GLU A 52 -4.01 6.75 -2.22
N SER A 53 -5.25 6.29 -2.30
CA SER A 53 -5.58 4.90 -2.05
C SER A 53 -4.82 4.13 -3.12
N VAL A 54 -3.52 3.94 -2.92
CA VAL A 54 -2.72 3.05 -3.74
C VAL A 54 -3.39 1.71 -3.51
N GLU A 55 -4.19 1.29 -4.49
CA GLU A 55 -4.87 0.01 -4.41
C GLU A 55 -3.81 -1.04 -4.10
N PRO A 56 -3.97 -1.84 -3.03
CA PRO A 56 -2.97 -2.82 -2.68
C PRO A 56 -2.76 -3.78 -3.85
N LEU A 57 -1.50 -4.08 -4.16
CA LEU A 57 -1.15 -5.04 -5.21
C LEU A 57 -1.83 -6.39 -4.96
N LEU A 58 -1.85 -6.84 -3.70
CA LEU A 58 -2.41 -8.09 -3.25
C LEU A 58 -3.09 -7.90 -1.89
N GLN A 59 -4.31 -8.42 -1.74
CA GLN A 59 -5.01 -8.55 -0.47
C GLN A 59 -5.42 -10.01 -0.30
N ILE A 60 -5.08 -10.60 0.84
CA ILE A 60 -5.51 -11.94 1.23
C ILE A 60 -6.28 -11.78 2.53
N VAL A 61 -7.59 -12.00 2.48
CA VAL A 61 -8.49 -11.87 3.63
C VAL A 61 -8.99 -13.25 4.00
N GLN A 62 -8.75 -13.65 5.25
CA GLN A 62 -9.15 -14.94 5.77
C GLN A 62 -10.02 -14.74 7.01
N SER A 63 -11.24 -15.28 7.00
CA SER A 63 -12.21 -15.11 8.10
C SER A 63 -11.98 -16.07 9.27
N GLY A 64 -11.13 -17.09 9.10
CA GLY A 64 -10.75 -18.05 10.13
C GLY A 64 -9.70 -19.02 9.60
N ILE A 65 -8.99 -19.72 10.49
CA ILE A 65 -7.78 -20.50 10.12
C ILE A 65 -8.04 -21.58 9.05
N ASN A 66 -9.27 -22.13 9.00
CA ASN A 66 -9.68 -23.16 8.04
C ASN A 66 -10.58 -22.61 6.91
N ALA A 67 -10.83 -21.30 6.88
CA ALA A 67 -11.68 -20.68 5.87
C ALA A 67 -10.92 -20.53 4.54
N VAL A 68 -11.65 -20.65 3.43
CA VAL A 68 -11.13 -20.33 2.10
C VAL A 68 -10.88 -18.82 2.03
N PRO A 69 -9.65 -18.36 1.74
CA PRO A 69 -9.35 -16.93 1.72
C PRO A 69 -9.99 -16.26 0.50
N VAL A 70 -10.40 -15.01 0.68
CA VAL A 70 -10.70 -14.08 -0.42
C VAL A 70 -9.39 -13.46 -0.86
N VAL A 71 -9.09 -13.54 -2.16
CA VAL A 71 -7.84 -13.02 -2.72
C VAL A 71 -8.17 -11.96 -3.76
N LEU A 72 -7.69 -10.73 -3.53
CA LEU A 72 -7.75 -9.64 -4.51
C LEU A 72 -6.35 -9.35 -5.03
N TYR A 73 -6.20 -9.32 -6.35
CA TYR A 73 -4.95 -8.93 -7.00
C TYR A 73 -5.20 -7.76 -7.94
N LYS A 74 -4.50 -6.65 -7.71
CA LYS A 74 -4.72 -5.37 -8.42
C LYS A 74 -6.20 -4.96 -8.43
N GLY A 75 -6.83 -5.02 -7.26
CA GLY A 75 -8.25 -4.68 -7.06
C GLY A 75 -9.27 -5.72 -7.54
N LYS A 76 -8.87 -6.79 -8.23
CA LYS A 76 -9.79 -7.81 -8.77
C LYS A 76 -9.79 -9.08 -7.94
N GLU A 77 -10.97 -9.58 -7.56
CA GLU A 77 -11.08 -10.88 -6.88
C GLU A 77 -10.71 -12.02 -7.83
N ILE A 78 -9.82 -12.90 -7.37
CA ILE A 78 -9.47 -14.14 -8.05
C ILE A 78 -10.43 -15.23 -7.58
N LYS A 79 -11.30 -15.71 -8.46
CA LYS A 79 -12.19 -16.87 -8.22
C LYS A 79 -11.50 -18.18 -8.61
N GLY A 80 -12.12 -19.33 -8.30
CA GLY A 80 -11.59 -20.64 -8.71
C GLY A 80 -10.19 -20.96 -8.17
N ARG A 81 -9.85 -20.42 -6.99
CA ARG A 81 -8.52 -20.52 -6.37
C ARG A 81 -8.20 -21.99 -6.07
N VAL A 82 -7.08 -22.48 -6.60
CA VAL A 82 -6.56 -23.84 -6.39
C VAL A 82 -5.48 -23.82 -5.32
N ARG A 83 -4.52 -22.89 -5.45
CA ARG A 83 -3.41 -22.73 -4.52
C ARG A 83 -3.13 -21.25 -4.30
N VAL A 84 -2.96 -20.87 -3.03
CA VAL A 84 -2.52 -19.53 -2.64
C VAL A 84 -1.33 -19.69 -1.70
N SER A 85 -0.16 -19.20 -2.10
CA SER A 85 1.06 -19.24 -1.32
C SER A 85 1.64 -17.83 -1.23
N PHE A 86 1.85 -17.38 0.00
CA PHE A 86 2.50 -16.12 0.33
C PHE A 86 3.58 -16.44 1.35
N ASP A 87 4.84 -16.22 0.97
CA ASP A 87 5.99 -16.44 1.84
C ASP A 87 6.80 -15.14 1.90
N TRP A 88 7.09 -14.70 3.11
CA TRP A 88 7.95 -13.55 3.37
C TRP A 88 8.96 -13.95 4.44
N LYS A 89 10.23 -13.84 4.07
CA LYS A 89 11.36 -14.17 4.94
C LYS A 89 12.29 -12.98 5.04
N THR A 90 12.78 -12.75 6.25
CA THR A 90 13.85 -11.80 6.50
C THR A 90 15.02 -12.54 7.14
N ASN A 91 16.24 -12.25 6.69
CA ASN A 91 17.47 -12.67 7.35
C ASN A 91 18.25 -11.39 7.70
N TYR A 92 18.95 -11.38 8.86
CA TYR A 92 19.81 -10.28 9.30
C TYR A 92 20.68 -9.70 8.19
N ASN A 93 21.19 -10.55 7.28
CA ASN A 93 22.13 -10.15 6.23
C ASN A 93 21.53 -10.12 4.81
N ARG A 94 20.29 -10.56 4.60
CA ARG A 94 19.65 -10.57 3.27
C ARG A 94 18.15 -10.32 3.37
N ARG A 95 17.66 -9.35 2.60
CA ARG A 95 16.23 -9.16 2.35
C ARG A 95 15.84 -9.99 1.14
N SER A 96 15.26 -11.15 1.36
CA SER A 96 14.60 -11.90 0.29
C SER A 96 13.29 -11.18 -0.06
N GLY A 97 13.00 -11.03 -1.36
CA GLY A 97 11.71 -10.51 -1.80
C GLY A 97 10.56 -11.42 -1.36
N THR A 98 9.35 -10.87 -1.24
CA THR A 98 8.14 -11.65 -0.95
C THR A 98 7.84 -12.61 -2.10
N TYR A 99 7.79 -13.91 -1.83
CA TYR A 99 7.33 -14.90 -2.79
C TYR A 99 5.81 -14.97 -2.79
N ILE A 100 5.23 -14.85 -3.99
CA ILE A 100 3.78 -14.94 -4.21
C ILE A 100 3.55 -15.97 -5.30
N HIS A 101 2.65 -16.92 -5.05
CA HIS A 101 2.16 -17.85 -6.05
C HIS A 101 0.66 -18.06 -5.86
N ILE A 102 -0.13 -17.71 -6.87
CA ILE A 102 -1.58 -17.88 -6.89
C ILE A 102 -1.94 -18.67 -8.14
N GLU A 103 -2.49 -19.85 -7.94
CA GLU A 103 -3.02 -20.72 -8.98
C GLU A 103 -4.55 -20.68 -8.94
N HIS A 104 -5.19 -20.50 -10.10
CA HIS A 104 -6.64 -20.46 -10.21
C HIS A 104 -7.14 -21.04 -11.54
N VAL A 105 -8.37 -21.55 -11.55
CA VAL A 105 -9.07 -21.99 -12.76
C VAL A 105 -9.84 -20.82 -13.39
N GLU A 106 -9.98 -20.80 -14.70
CA GLU A 106 -10.93 -19.94 -15.39
C GLU A 106 -12.18 -20.72 -15.80
N ASP A 107 -13.35 -20.10 -15.63
CA ASP A 107 -14.67 -20.71 -15.87
C ASP A 107 -14.99 -20.98 -17.37
N THR A 108 -14.01 -20.94 -18.27
CA THR A 108 -14.29 -21.16 -19.70
C THR A 108 -14.50 -22.64 -19.98
N GLU A 109 -15.72 -22.98 -20.41
CA GLU A 109 -16.36 -24.30 -20.43
C GLU A 109 -15.63 -25.44 -21.20
N GLU A 110 -14.51 -25.18 -21.87
CA GLU A 110 -13.95 -26.17 -22.81
C GLU A 110 -12.65 -26.84 -22.35
N ARG A 111 -11.87 -26.26 -21.42
CA ARG A 111 -10.63 -26.88 -20.89
C ARG A 111 -10.31 -26.35 -19.48
N ILE A 112 -10.19 -27.25 -18.49
CA ILE A 112 -9.77 -26.95 -17.11
C ILE A 112 -8.26 -26.66 -17.10
N ASN A 113 -7.84 -25.53 -17.68
CA ASN A 113 -6.47 -25.06 -17.56
C ASN A 113 -6.35 -24.14 -16.33
N THR A 114 -5.32 -24.31 -15.53
CA THR A 114 -5.00 -23.38 -14.44
C THR A 114 -4.15 -22.22 -14.95
N LYS A 115 -4.34 -21.04 -14.35
CA LYS A 115 -3.50 -19.86 -14.53
C LYS A 115 -2.73 -19.58 -13.26
N ILE A 116 -1.52 -19.05 -13.43
CA ILE A 116 -0.58 -18.78 -12.35
C ILE A 116 -0.20 -17.30 -12.35
N ILE A 117 -0.35 -16.65 -11.21
CA ILE A 117 0.24 -15.35 -10.90
C ILE A 117 1.40 -15.60 -9.94
N GLN A 118 2.62 -15.26 -10.37
CA GLN A 118 3.84 -15.57 -9.61
C GLN A 118 4.78 -14.37 -9.54
N HIS A 119 5.33 -14.12 -8.35
CA HIS A 119 6.33 -13.07 -8.10
C HIS A 119 7.47 -13.61 -7.23
N ASN A 120 8.69 -13.12 -7.48
CA ASN A 120 9.91 -13.44 -6.73
C ASN A 120 10.03 -14.93 -6.41
N HIS A 121 9.83 -15.78 -7.42
CA HIS A 121 10.00 -17.22 -7.24
C HIS A 121 11.40 -17.49 -6.68
N PRO A 122 11.54 -18.30 -5.61
CA PRO A 122 12.84 -18.67 -5.12
C PRO A 122 13.59 -19.35 -6.26
N ILE A 123 14.58 -18.67 -6.82
CA ILE A 123 15.59 -19.34 -7.61
C ILE A 123 16.34 -20.15 -6.57
N VAL A 124 16.23 -21.47 -6.64
CA VAL A 124 17.09 -22.36 -5.86
C VAL A 124 18.51 -22.07 -6.34
N GLU A 125 19.24 -21.22 -5.62
CA GLU A 125 20.70 -21.25 -5.66
C GLU A 125 21.05 -22.58 -5.00
N GLU A 126 21.16 -23.63 -5.81
CA GLU A 126 21.75 -24.91 -5.42
C GLU A 126 23.06 -24.58 -4.70
N GLU A 127 23.14 -24.93 -3.42
CA GLU A 127 24.27 -24.69 -2.56
C GLU A 127 25.54 -25.22 -3.23
N MET A 128 26.35 -24.31 -3.79
CA MET A 128 27.74 -24.60 -4.14
C MET A 128 28.57 -24.67 -2.85
N GLU A 129 28.18 -25.56 -1.92
CA GLU A 129 28.93 -26.02 -0.74
C GLU A 129 30.07 -26.98 -1.14
N LEU A 130 30.62 -26.86 -2.35
CA LEU A 130 31.70 -27.73 -2.86
C LEU A 130 33.12 -27.23 -2.55
N ILE A 131 33.31 -26.11 -1.84
CA ILE A 131 34.64 -25.53 -1.58
C ILE A 131 35.19 -25.71 -0.16
N TYR A 132 34.43 -26.27 0.79
CA TYR A 132 34.98 -26.59 2.12
C TYR A 132 35.24 -28.08 2.35
N ALA A 133 34.96 -28.94 1.36
CA ALA A 133 35.22 -30.38 1.44
C ALA A 133 36.61 -30.80 0.90
N ASP A 134 37.39 -29.89 0.32
CA ASP A 134 38.68 -30.21 -0.28
C ASP A 134 39.83 -29.73 0.62
N GLY A 135 40.10 -30.53 1.65
CA GLY A 135 41.08 -30.26 2.71
C GLY A 135 42.49 -29.97 2.20
N ARG A 136 42.91 -28.70 2.32
CA ARG A 136 44.32 -28.30 2.22
C ARG A 136 44.74 -27.60 3.50
N ILE A 137 45.51 -28.33 4.30
CA ILE A 137 46.56 -27.79 5.19
C ILE A 137 47.81 -27.66 4.32
#